data_AF-A0A379TVR4-F1
#
_entry.id   AF-A0A379TVR4-F1
#
_cell.length_a   1.000
_cell.length_b   1.000
_cell.length_c   1.000
_cell.angle_alpha   90.00
_cell.angle_beta   90.00
_cell.angle_gamma   90.00
#
_symmetry.space_group_name_H-M   'P 1'
#
loop_
_entity.id
_entity.type
_entity.pdbx_description
1 polymer ?
#
loop_
_entity_poly.entity_id
_entity_poly.type
_entity_poly.pdbx_seq_one_letter_code
_entity_poly.pdbx_strand_id
1 'polypeptide(L)'
;MKRRARVMSSLFNLMLAETRAVTWRYTMVQSGIRILNNAICGPAGLPGSQALIYHLQEELMKTFSLVALILLLCSCSTPHRDSKQTVKQFYTSWMTTFTNDLDTRDDSNALMQHYVAKEVIHRLTLIQSLYEQEIVEADYFMYAQDYAPEWIPQLRVGQPHPFLGGEKVDVQLGTESTPIHLEVYTRWEEGRWKIYRVRDADNGYEQPIYDAGVITRAEAWSAKIAPAYKKH
;
A
#
# COMPACT_ATOMS: atom_id res chain seq x y z
N MET A 1 18.35 -5.09 23.13
CA MET A 1 19.22 -4.23 22.27
C MET A 1 20.40 -4.97 21.60
N LYS A 2 21.13 -5.89 22.26
CA LYS A 2 22.32 -6.56 21.67
C LYS A 2 22.10 -7.40 20.38
N ARG A 3 20.89 -7.93 20.13
CA ARG A 3 20.60 -8.71 18.90
C ARG A 3 20.44 -7.86 17.63
N ARG A 4 19.93 -6.62 17.75
CA ARG A 4 19.77 -5.71 16.60
C ARG A 4 21.11 -5.20 16.05
N ALA A 5 22.10 -4.96 16.92
CA ALA A 5 23.44 -4.53 16.51
C ALA A 5 24.20 -5.62 15.74
N ARG A 6 24.01 -6.91 16.08
CA ARG A 6 24.68 -8.03 15.42
C ARG A 6 24.16 -8.28 14.00
N VAL A 7 22.86 -8.08 13.78
CA VAL A 7 22.23 -8.22 12.44
C VAL A 7 22.64 -7.06 11.52
N MET A 8 22.67 -5.83 12.03
CA MET A 8 23.13 -4.65 11.28
C MET A 8 24.60 -4.76 10.86
N SER A 9 25.48 -5.26 11.73
CA SER A 9 26.90 -5.50 11.40
C SER A 9 27.07 -6.60 10.34
N SER A 10 26.25 -7.66 10.39
CA SER A 10 26.28 -8.74 9.39
C SER A 10 25.83 -8.28 8.01
N LEU A 11 24.79 -7.44 7.94
CA LEU A 11 24.29 -6.88 6.68
C LEU A 11 25.28 -5.86 6.08
N PHE A 12 25.95 -5.07 6.92
CA PHE A 12 26.99 -4.15 6.48
C PHE A 12 28.22 -4.88 5.92
N ASN A 13 28.64 -5.97 6.56
CA ASN A 13 29.73 -6.81 6.07
C ASN A 13 29.37 -7.56 4.78
N LEU A 14 28.10 -7.94 4.59
CA LEU A 14 27.61 -8.56 3.35
C LEU A 14 27.61 -7.55 2.19
N MET A 15 27.15 -6.32 2.45
CA MET A 15 27.20 -5.22 1.47
C MET A 15 28.63 -4.83 1.10
N LEU A 16 29.56 -4.83 2.07
CA LEU A 16 31.00 -4.61 1.80
C LEU A 16 31.63 -5.77 1.00
N ALA A 17 31.18 -7.01 1.22
CA ALA A 17 31.65 -8.18 0.49
C ALA A 17 31.17 -8.14 -0.97
N GLU A 18 29.92 -7.76 -1.22
CA GLU A 18 29.36 -7.62 -2.57
C GLU A 18 30.02 -6.47 -3.34
N THR A 19 30.24 -5.32 -2.72
CA THR A 19 30.95 -4.20 -3.36
C THR A 19 32.39 -4.56 -3.71
N ARG A 20 33.09 -5.30 -2.84
CA ARG A 20 34.43 -5.85 -3.12
C ARG A 20 34.42 -6.91 -4.23
N ALA A 21 33.40 -7.77 -4.29
CA ALA A 21 33.25 -8.77 -5.35
C ALA A 21 32.99 -8.12 -6.71
N VAL A 22 32.20 -7.04 -6.76
CA VAL A 22 31.96 -6.26 -7.98
C VAL A 22 33.24 -5.55 -8.44
N THR A 23 34.01 -4.95 -7.52
CA THR A 23 35.31 -4.33 -7.89
C THR A 23 36.31 -5.37 -8.38
N TRP A 24 36.38 -6.55 -7.75
CA TRP A 24 37.24 -7.65 -8.21
C TRP A 24 36.86 -8.22 -9.58
N ARG A 25 35.56 -8.33 -9.87
CA ARG A 25 35.08 -8.75 -11.20
C ARG A 25 35.40 -7.69 -12.25
N TYR A 26 35.28 -6.41 -11.90
CA TYR A 26 35.64 -5.31 -12.80
C TYR A 26 37.15 -5.28 -13.09
N THR A 27 38.00 -5.49 -12.08
CA THR A 27 39.46 -5.54 -12.28
C THR A 27 39.91 -6.80 -13.03
N MET A 28 39.26 -7.96 -12.84
CA MET A 28 39.53 -9.16 -13.65
C MET A 28 39.15 -8.96 -15.13
N VAL A 29 38.00 -8.36 -15.41
CA VAL A 29 37.57 -8.07 -16.79
C VAL A 29 38.51 -7.06 -17.46
N GLN A 30 38.89 -6.00 -16.77
CA GLN A 30 39.86 -5.02 -17.26
C GLN A 30 41.26 -5.63 -17.48
N SER A 31 41.69 -6.56 -16.62
CA SER A 31 42.95 -7.29 -16.77
C SER A 31 42.89 -8.27 -17.95
N GLY A 32 41.76 -8.96 -18.14
CA GLY A 32 41.52 -9.83 -19.29
C GLY A 32 41.54 -9.07 -20.62
N ILE A 33 40.94 -7.87 -20.66
CA ILE A 33 40.99 -6.98 -21.82
C ILE A 33 42.42 -6.49 -22.10
N ARG A 34 43.21 -6.17 -21.07
CA ARG A 34 44.63 -5.81 -21.24
C ARG A 34 45.49 -6.97 -21.75
N ILE A 35 45.25 -8.19 -21.26
CA ILE A 35 45.96 -9.39 -21.70
C ILE A 35 45.61 -9.72 -23.16
N LEU A 36 44.32 -9.60 -23.55
CA LEU A 36 43.91 -9.75 -24.95
C LEU A 36 44.55 -8.69 -25.85
N ASN A 37 44.57 -7.42 -25.44
CA ASN A 37 45.18 -6.34 -26.21
C ASN A 37 46.70 -6.52 -26.38
N ASN A 38 47.40 -7.02 -25.35
CA ASN A 38 48.84 -7.30 -25.45
C ASN A 38 49.14 -8.57 -26.27
N ALA A 39 48.25 -9.57 -26.27
CA ALA A 39 48.41 -10.78 -27.07
C ALA A 39 48.14 -10.56 -28.57
N ILE A 40 47.32 -9.55 -28.92
CA ILE A 40 46.95 -9.23 -30.31
C ILE A 40 47.95 -8.23 -30.94
N CYS A 41 48.68 -7.45 -30.14
CA CYS A 41 49.72 -6.51 -30.60
C CYS A 41 51.13 -7.14 -30.75
N GLY A 42 51.22 -8.34 -31.32
CA GLY A 42 52.47 -8.79 -31.97
C GLY A 42 52.67 -8.01 -33.29
N PRO A 43 53.91 -7.87 -33.80
CA PRO A 43 54.21 -6.95 -34.89
C PRO A 43 53.76 -7.51 -36.25
N ALA A 44 52.46 -7.42 -36.56
CA ALA A 44 51.89 -7.39 -37.92
C ALA A 44 50.37 -7.13 -37.83
N GLY A 45 49.96 -5.88 -38.05
CA GLY A 45 48.55 -5.51 -38.07
C GLY A 45 47.84 -5.99 -39.34
N LEU A 46 46.71 -6.68 -39.17
CA LEU A 46 45.70 -6.86 -40.22
C LEU A 46 44.54 -5.89 -39.95
N PRO A 47 44.23 -4.95 -40.86
CA PRO A 47 43.28 -3.85 -40.61
C PRO A 47 41.81 -4.27 -40.42
N GLY A 48 41.46 -5.55 -40.67
CA GLY A 48 40.11 -6.07 -40.48
C GLY A 48 39.73 -6.45 -39.03
N SER A 49 40.71 -6.66 -38.14
CA SER A 49 40.43 -7.12 -36.77
C SER A 49 40.01 -6.00 -35.82
N GLN A 50 40.50 -4.78 -36.02
CA GLN A 50 40.18 -3.64 -35.15
C GLN A 50 38.71 -3.20 -35.29
N ALA A 51 38.18 -3.10 -36.51
CA ALA A 51 36.79 -2.71 -36.74
C ALA A 51 35.78 -3.69 -36.12
N LEU A 52 36.09 -5.00 -36.18
CA LEU A 52 35.28 -6.05 -35.57
C LEU A 52 35.31 -5.95 -34.03
N ILE A 53 36.47 -5.64 -33.45
CA ILE A 53 36.64 -5.46 -32.00
C ILE A 53 35.86 -4.22 -31.52
N TYR A 54 35.94 -3.10 -32.23
CA TYR A 54 35.17 -1.90 -31.87
C TYR A 54 33.66 -2.13 -31.96
N HIS A 55 33.19 -2.81 -33.01
CA HIS A 55 31.78 -3.16 -33.16
C HIS A 55 31.28 -4.11 -32.06
N LEU A 56 32.12 -5.08 -31.64
CA LEU A 56 31.81 -5.97 -30.53
C LEU A 56 31.81 -5.24 -29.17
N GLN A 57 32.73 -4.29 -28.97
CA GLN A 57 32.79 -3.47 -27.76
C GLN A 57 31.59 -2.53 -27.62
N GLU A 58 31.12 -1.96 -28.73
CA GLU A 58 29.96 -1.08 -28.75
C GLU A 58 28.67 -1.84 -28.39
N GLU A 59 28.46 -3.02 -28.98
CA GLU A 59 27.30 -3.87 -28.67
C GLU A 59 27.33 -4.41 -27.23
N LEU A 60 28.52 -4.70 -26.70
CA LEU A 60 28.69 -5.05 -25.28
C LEU A 60 28.36 -3.86 -24.36
N MET A 61 28.85 -2.65 -24.63
CA MET A 61 28.54 -1.48 -23.80
C MET A 61 27.04 -1.13 -23.82
N LYS A 62 26.39 -1.22 -24.98
CA LYS A 62 24.95 -1.00 -25.11
C LYS A 62 24.16 -2.02 -24.29
N THR A 63 24.50 -3.30 -24.39
CA THR A 63 23.81 -4.36 -23.64
C THR A 63 24.04 -4.24 -22.13
N PHE A 64 25.25 -3.94 -21.67
CA PHE A 64 25.52 -3.68 -20.26
C PHE A 64 24.78 -2.44 -19.74
N SER A 65 24.73 -1.36 -20.53
CA SER A 65 23.99 -0.14 -20.18
C SER A 65 22.48 -0.39 -20.08
N LEU A 66 21.92 -1.16 -21.03
CA LEU A 66 20.52 -1.55 -21.02
C LEU A 66 20.18 -2.42 -19.78
N VAL A 67 21.02 -3.42 -19.49
CA VAL A 67 20.85 -4.29 -18.31
C VAL A 67 20.99 -3.49 -17.02
N ALA A 68 21.96 -2.57 -16.93
CA ALA A 68 22.12 -1.70 -15.77
C ALA A 68 20.91 -0.77 -15.59
N LEU A 69 20.35 -0.23 -16.68
CA LEU A 69 19.13 0.59 -16.65
C LEU A 69 17.92 -0.22 -16.18
N ILE A 70 17.72 -1.44 -16.68
CA ILE A 70 16.65 -2.34 -16.25
C ILE A 70 16.81 -2.67 -14.76
N LEU A 71 18.02 -3.00 -14.31
CA LEU A 71 18.28 -3.29 -12.90
C LEU A 71 18.05 -2.06 -12.00
N LEU A 72 18.41 -0.85 -12.46
CA LEU A 72 18.13 0.41 -11.77
C LEU A 72 16.63 0.67 -11.63
N LEU A 73 15.86 0.39 -12.69
CA LEU A 73 14.39 0.51 -12.68
C LEU A 73 13.72 -0.55 -11.80
N CYS A 74 14.30 -1.74 -11.67
CA CYS A 74 13.81 -2.80 -10.79
C CYS A 74 14.23 -2.65 -9.31
N SER A 75 15.12 -1.71 -8.96
CA SER A 75 15.71 -1.61 -7.62
C SER A 75 14.88 -0.83 -6.58
N CYS A 76 13.64 -0.45 -6.88
CA CYS A 76 12.84 0.37 -5.97
C CYS A 76 11.47 -0.24 -5.66
N SER A 77 11.48 -1.35 -4.92
CA SER A 77 10.29 -1.79 -4.19
C SER A 77 10.71 -2.62 -3.00
N THR A 78 10.91 -1.99 -1.85
CA THR A 78 10.88 -2.71 -0.58
C THR A 78 9.47 -3.27 -0.41
N PRO A 79 9.29 -4.60 -0.29
CA PRO A 79 7.97 -5.16 -0.06
C PRO A 79 7.37 -4.53 1.18
N HIS A 80 6.23 -3.87 1.03
CA HIS A 80 5.46 -3.44 2.19
C HIS A 80 5.05 -4.70 2.96
N ARG A 81 5.08 -4.64 4.29
CA ARG A 81 4.41 -5.68 5.09
C ARG A 81 2.95 -5.69 4.69
N ASP A 82 2.31 -6.84 4.59
CA ASP A 82 0.90 -6.92 4.21
C ASP A 82 -0.02 -6.10 5.13
N SER A 83 -1.21 -5.78 4.65
CA SER A 83 -2.18 -4.90 5.32
C SER A 83 -2.95 -5.58 6.46
N LYS A 84 -2.76 -6.88 6.70
CA LYS A 84 -3.56 -7.66 7.66
C LYS A 84 -3.53 -7.06 9.06
N GLN A 85 -2.33 -6.73 9.53
CA GLN A 85 -2.16 -6.16 10.87
C GLN A 85 -2.79 -4.78 10.97
N THR A 86 -2.69 -3.96 9.92
CA THR A 86 -3.31 -2.63 9.86
C THR A 86 -4.83 -2.73 9.92
N VAL A 87 -5.43 -3.62 9.12
CA VAL A 87 -6.89 -3.87 9.12
C VAL A 87 -7.34 -4.37 10.50
N LYS A 88 -6.63 -5.33 11.09
CA LYS A 88 -6.94 -5.82 12.44
C LYS A 88 -6.91 -4.71 13.48
N GLN A 89 -5.87 -3.89 13.48
CA GLN A 89 -5.73 -2.77 14.42
C GLN A 89 -6.83 -1.74 14.25
N PHE A 90 -7.17 -1.39 13.01
CA PHE A 90 -8.28 -0.49 12.73
C PHE A 90 -9.59 -0.99 13.33
N TYR A 91 -10.01 -2.21 12.99
CA TYR A 91 -11.30 -2.75 13.46
C TYR A 91 -11.34 -2.94 14.98
N THR A 92 -10.25 -3.42 15.59
CA THR A 92 -10.18 -3.51 17.06
C THR A 92 -10.34 -2.14 17.71
N SER A 93 -9.60 -1.13 17.24
CA SER A 93 -9.68 0.23 17.78
C SER A 93 -11.03 0.88 17.52
N TRP A 94 -11.56 0.76 16.29
CA TRP A 94 -12.85 1.32 15.89
C TRP A 94 -13.96 0.78 16.80
N MET A 95 -14.10 -0.54 16.92
CA MET A 95 -15.10 -1.14 17.81
C MET A 95 -14.90 -0.74 19.27
N THR A 96 -13.64 -0.68 19.75
CA THR A 96 -13.35 -0.25 21.13
C THR A 96 -13.83 1.18 21.40
N THR A 97 -13.67 2.08 20.42
CA THR A 97 -14.08 3.48 20.54
C THR A 97 -15.60 3.62 20.73
N PHE A 98 -16.39 2.83 20.01
CA PHE A 98 -17.87 2.91 20.07
C PHE A 98 -18.51 2.05 21.15
N THR A 99 -17.78 1.13 21.78
CA THR A 99 -18.26 0.36 22.95
C THR A 99 -18.05 1.08 24.29
N ASN A 100 -17.24 2.14 24.31
CA ASN A 100 -16.97 2.89 25.53
C ASN A 100 -17.78 4.20 25.51
N ASP A 101 -18.68 4.42 26.48
CA ASP A 101 -19.60 5.56 26.64
C ASP A 101 -18.92 6.95 26.87
N LEU A 102 -17.69 7.14 26.41
CA LEU A 102 -16.98 8.42 26.52
C LEU A 102 -17.17 9.24 25.24
N ASP A 103 -17.10 10.56 25.37
CA ASP A 103 -17.07 11.47 24.20
C ASP A 103 -15.74 11.26 23.45
N THR A 104 -15.74 10.34 22.48
CA THR A 104 -14.56 9.83 21.77
C THR A 104 -14.44 10.38 20.35
N ARG A 105 -15.07 11.52 20.07
CA ARG A 105 -15.07 12.12 18.71
C ARG A 105 -13.67 12.44 18.21
N ASP A 106 -12.83 13.02 19.08
CA ASP A 106 -11.43 13.35 18.74
C ASP A 106 -10.58 12.09 18.52
N ASP A 107 -10.81 11.05 19.33
CA ASP A 107 -10.15 9.75 19.18
C ASP A 107 -10.53 9.06 17.87
N SER A 108 -11.81 9.14 17.48
CA SER A 108 -12.33 8.61 16.21
C SER A 108 -11.69 9.32 15.01
N ASN A 109 -11.56 10.65 15.06
CA ASN A 109 -10.91 11.42 14.02
C ASN A 109 -9.44 11.03 13.86
N ALA A 110 -8.68 10.94 14.96
CA ALA A 110 -7.28 10.53 14.93
C ALA A 110 -7.13 9.10 14.37
N LEU A 111 -8.05 8.21 14.71
CA LEU A 111 -8.09 6.84 14.20
C LEU A 111 -8.34 6.80 12.70
N MET A 112 -9.34 7.54 12.20
CA MET A 112 -9.59 7.65 10.76
C MET A 112 -8.37 8.22 10.03
N GLN A 113 -7.78 9.31 10.52
CA GLN A 113 -6.57 9.88 9.92
C GLN A 113 -5.40 8.91 9.91
N HIS A 114 -5.33 7.95 10.84
CA HIS A 114 -4.28 6.94 10.87
C HIS A 114 -4.52 5.80 9.88
N TYR A 115 -5.74 5.27 9.79
CA TYR A 115 -6.04 4.01 9.10
C TYR A 115 -6.86 4.14 7.81
N VAL A 116 -7.51 5.27 7.59
CA VAL A 116 -8.46 5.47 6.48
C VAL A 116 -7.86 6.43 5.46
N ALA A 117 -8.12 6.16 4.17
CA ALA A 117 -7.67 7.00 3.07
C ALA A 117 -8.37 8.37 3.12
N LYS A 118 -7.65 9.45 2.80
CA LYS A 118 -8.17 10.82 2.92
C LYS A 118 -9.48 11.04 2.15
N GLU A 119 -9.60 10.41 0.99
CA GLU A 119 -10.79 10.51 0.16
C GLU A 119 -12.05 9.96 0.87
N VAL A 120 -11.94 8.82 1.55
CA VAL A 120 -13.07 8.24 2.30
C VAL A 120 -13.47 9.16 3.43
N ILE A 121 -12.50 9.68 4.19
CA ILE A 121 -12.76 10.63 5.27
C ILE A 121 -13.50 11.85 4.74
N HIS A 122 -13.02 12.45 3.64
CA HIS A 122 -13.64 13.62 3.03
C HIS A 122 -15.08 13.37 2.61
N ARG A 123 -15.35 12.23 1.95
CA ARG A 123 -16.70 11.85 1.50
C ARG A 123 -17.63 11.62 2.68
N LEU A 124 -17.20 10.88 3.69
CA LEU A 124 -18.00 10.65 4.90
C LEU A 124 -18.28 11.95 5.65
N THR A 125 -17.30 12.85 5.77
CA THR A 125 -17.50 14.18 6.37
C THR A 125 -18.51 15.02 5.58
N LEU A 126 -18.43 15.01 4.24
CA LEU A 126 -19.40 15.69 3.40
C LEU A 126 -20.81 15.14 3.64
N ILE A 127 -20.98 13.82 3.55
CA ILE A 127 -22.28 13.16 3.72
C ILE A 127 -22.87 13.45 5.10
N GLN A 128 -22.08 13.33 6.17
CA GLN A 128 -22.51 13.62 7.53
C GLN A 128 -22.91 15.08 7.76
N SER A 129 -22.43 16.01 6.94
CA SER A 129 -22.81 17.43 7.02
C SER A 129 -24.17 17.73 6.37
N LEU A 130 -24.75 16.80 5.62
CA LEU A 130 -26.02 16.96 4.94
C LEU A 130 -27.19 16.65 5.87
N TYR A 131 -28.21 17.51 5.87
CA TYR A 131 -29.45 17.27 6.61
C TYR A 131 -30.21 16.08 6.01
N GLU A 132 -30.75 15.22 6.88
CA GLU A 132 -31.56 14.04 6.50
C GLU A 132 -30.89 13.18 5.41
N GLN A 133 -29.58 12.99 5.49
CA GLN A 133 -28.88 12.12 4.54
C GLN A 133 -29.33 10.66 4.71
N GLU A 134 -29.63 10.00 3.59
CA GLU A 134 -29.97 8.56 3.50
C GLU A 134 -28.88 7.76 2.73
N ILE A 135 -27.68 8.33 2.62
CA ILE A 135 -26.58 7.71 1.85
C ILE A 135 -25.88 6.63 2.69
N VAL A 136 -25.71 6.92 3.99
CA VAL A 136 -25.05 6.06 4.97
C VAL A 136 -26.03 5.84 6.12
N GLU A 137 -26.72 4.70 6.11
CA GLU A 137 -27.77 4.34 7.08
C GLU A 137 -27.25 3.52 8.27
N ALA A 138 -26.00 3.06 8.19
CA ALA A 138 -25.30 2.30 9.20
C ALA A 138 -23.83 2.71 9.19
N ASP A 139 -23.06 2.36 10.22
CA ASP A 139 -21.62 2.61 10.24
C ASP A 139 -20.96 2.09 8.94
N TYR A 140 -20.25 2.96 8.22
CA TYR A 140 -19.69 2.64 6.90
C TYR A 140 -18.66 1.50 6.95
N PHE A 141 -17.94 1.36 8.06
CA PHE A 141 -16.87 0.36 8.19
C PHE A 141 -17.39 -0.98 8.69
N MET A 142 -18.53 -1.01 9.39
CA MET A 142 -19.08 -2.20 10.04
C MET A 142 -20.38 -2.70 9.41
N TYR A 143 -21.10 -1.86 8.66
CA TYR A 143 -22.44 -2.13 8.15
C TYR A 143 -23.44 -2.51 9.26
N ALA A 144 -23.27 -1.91 10.45
CA ALA A 144 -24.11 -2.14 11.62
C ALA A 144 -24.51 -0.81 12.27
N GLN A 145 -25.67 -0.79 12.94
CA GLN A 145 -26.14 0.35 13.75
C GLN A 145 -25.78 0.18 15.22
N ASP A 146 -25.88 -1.06 15.72
CA ASP A 146 -25.58 -1.41 17.11
C ASP A 146 -24.18 -2.01 17.25
N TYR A 147 -23.56 -1.73 18.39
CA TYR A 147 -22.23 -2.20 18.74
C TYR A 147 -22.32 -3.16 19.92
N ALA A 148 -21.65 -4.30 19.81
CA ALA A 148 -21.59 -5.29 20.89
C ALA A 148 -20.12 -5.57 21.27
N PRO A 149 -19.69 -5.34 22.53
CA PRO A 149 -18.30 -5.56 22.96
C PRO A 149 -17.77 -6.96 22.67
N GLU A 150 -18.64 -7.97 22.64
CA GLU A 150 -18.31 -9.36 22.32
C GLU A 150 -17.83 -9.58 20.89
N TRP A 151 -18.01 -8.62 19.97
CA TRP A 151 -17.49 -8.70 18.60
C TRP A 151 -15.96 -8.53 18.57
N ILE A 152 -15.39 -7.74 19.49
CA ILE A 152 -13.95 -7.44 19.54
C ILE A 152 -13.10 -8.72 19.67
N PRO A 153 -13.34 -9.62 20.65
CA PRO A 153 -12.58 -10.87 20.74
C PRO A 153 -12.87 -11.87 19.61
N GLN A 154 -13.98 -11.70 18.89
CA GLN A 154 -14.40 -12.59 17.79
C GLN A 154 -13.93 -12.12 16.41
N LEU A 155 -13.36 -10.92 16.30
CA LEU A 155 -12.84 -10.36 15.05
C LEU A 155 -11.91 -11.34 14.32
N ARG A 156 -12.28 -11.73 13.10
CA ARG A 156 -11.43 -12.51 12.20
C ARG A 156 -11.01 -11.65 11.01
N VAL A 157 -9.72 -11.69 10.69
CA VAL A 157 -9.14 -10.99 9.54
C VAL A 157 -8.40 -12.02 8.68
N GLY A 158 -8.82 -12.10 7.42
CA GLY A 158 -8.30 -13.02 6.42
C GLY A 158 -6.86 -12.71 6.00
N GLN A 159 -6.35 -13.48 5.05
CA GLN A 159 -5.09 -13.14 4.40
C GLN A 159 -5.33 -12.05 3.35
N PRO A 160 -4.44 -11.06 3.22
CA PRO A 160 -4.55 -10.07 2.17
C PRO A 160 -4.28 -10.67 0.79
N HIS A 161 -5.04 -10.22 -0.20
CA HIS A 161 -4.90 -10.61 -1.61
C HIS A 161 -4.61 -9.36 -2.45
N PRO A 162 -3.66 -9.37 -3.39
CA PRO A 162 -3.41 -8.23 -4.27
C PRO A 162 -4.66 -7.79 -5.04
N PHE A 163 -4.96 -6.50 -5.05
CA PHE A 163 -6.10 -5.92 -5.76
C PHE A 163 -5.82 -4.47 -6.20
N LEU A 164 -5.79 -4.21 -7.51
CA LEU A 164 -5.63 -2.88 -8.13
C LEU A 164 -4.56 -1.98 -7.49
N GLY A 165 -3.34 -2.50 -7.29
CA GLY A 165 -2.24 -1.74 -6.69
C GLY A 165 -2.31 -1.60 -5.16
N GLY A 166 -3.29 -2.25 -4.53
CA GLY A 166 -3.43 -2.40 -3.10
C GLY A 166 -3.73 -3.85 -2.72
N GLU A 167 -4.44 -4.03 -1.61
CA GLU A 167 -4.84 -5.36 -1.12
C GLU A 167 -6.33 -5.40 -0.77
N LYS A 168 -6.95 -6.57 -0.94
CA LYS A 168 -8.27 -6.91 -0.43
C LYS A 168 -8.10 -7.86 0.75
N VAL A 169 -8.78 -7.57 1.85
CA VAL A 169 -8.76 -8.35 3.09
C VAL A 169 -10.20 -8.67 3.49
N ASP A 170 -10.51 -9.95 3.63
CA ASP A 170 -11.83 -10.36 4.11
C ASP A 170 -11.86 -10.21 5.64
N VAL A 171 -12.91 -9.58 6.18
CA VAL A 171 -13.10 -9.34 7.60
C VAL A 171 -14.43 -9.93 8.05
N GLN A 172 -14.42 -10.62 9.18
CA GLN A 172 -15.63 -11.12 9.84
C GLN A 172 -15.80 -10.39 11.18
N LEU A 173 -16.94 -9.71 11.32
CA LEU A 173 -17.44 -9.11 12.56
C LEU A 173 -18.65 -9.90 13.07
N GLY A 174 -19.19 -9.50 14.22
CA GLY A 174 -20.37 -10.14 14.79
C GLY A 174 -20.05 -11.36 15.64
N THR A 175 -21.09 -12.11 15.94
CA THR A 175 -21.00 -13.41 16.63
C THR A 175 -21.13 -14.55 15.62
N GLU A 176 -20.84 -15.78 16.03
CA GLU A 176 -21.03 -16.95 15.16
C GLU A 176 -22.50 -17.15 14.71
N SER A 177 -23.47 -16.68 15.50
CA SER A 177 -24.90 -16.76 15.15
C SER A 177 -25.35 -15.67 14.17
N THR A 178 -24.67 -14.53 14.17
CA THR A 178 -25.00 -13.36 13.32
C THR A 178 -23.70 -12.72 12.81
N PRO A 179 -22.97 -13.40 11.91
CA PRO A 179 -21.73 -12.88 11.38
C PRO A 179 -22.00 -11.78 10.34
N ILE A 180 -21.10 -10.81 10.25
CA ILE A 180 -21.07 -9.80 9.20
C ILE A 180 -19.77 -9.99 8.42
N HIS A 181 -19.86 -10.28 7.12
CA HIS A 181 -18.69 -10.46 6.27
C HIS A 181 -18.44 -9.22 5.41
N LEU A 182 -17.22 -8.70 5.47
CA LEU A 182 -16.82 -7.49 4.78
C LEU A 182 -15.63 -7.76 3.87
N GLU A 183 -15.64 -7.14 2.69
CA GLU A 183 -14.46 -6.99 1.86
C GLU A 183 -13.82 -5.63 2.13
N VAL A 184 -12.60 -5.62 2.66
CA VAL A 184 -11.88 -4.41 3.05
C VAL A 184 -10.72 -4.19 2.10
N TYR A 185 -10.77 -3.09 1.37
CA TYR A 185 -9.77 -2.75 0.38
C TYR A 185 -8.81 -1.70 0.93
N THR A 186 -7.52 -1.97 0.82
CA THR A 186 -6.45 -1.12 1.32
C THR A 186 -5.50 -0.69 0.21
N ARG A 187 -4.91 0.49 0.36
CA ARG A 187 -3.88 1.02 -0.56
C ARG A 187 -2.74 1.65 0.24
N TRP A 188 -1.57 1.74 -0.37
CA TRP A 188 -0.45 2.45 0.23
C TRP A 188 -0.60 3.96 0.02
N GLU A 189 -0.74 4.70 1.12
CA GLU A 189 -0.93 6.15 1.11
C GLU A 189 -0.20 6.74 2.32
N GLU A 190 0.64 7.76 2.07
CA GLU A 190 1.44 8.43 3.10
C GLU A 190 2.32 7.49 3.95
N GLY A 191 2.93 6.51 3.29
CA GLY A 191 3.86 5.58 3.95
C GLY A 191 3.18 4.54 4.84
N ARG A 192 1.87 4.33 4.69
CA ARG A 192 1.06 3.38 5.47
C ARG A 192 0.00 2.71 4.59
N TRP A 193 -0.47 1.54 5.00
CA TRP A 193 -1.72 0.99 4.47
C TRP A 193 -2.90 1.81 4.98
N LYS A 194 -3.82 2.11 4.07
CA LYS A 194 -5.05 2.86 4.35
C LYS A 194 -6.24 2.12 3.77
N ILE A 195 -7.31 1.99 4.54
CA ILE A 195 -8.60 1.49 4.07
C ILE A 195 -9.22 2.56 3.17
N TYR A 196 -9.48 2.21 1.92
CA TYR A 196 -10.11 3.11 0.96
C TYR A 196 -11.51 2.62 0.53
N ARG A 197 -11.90 1.38 0.82
CA ARG A 197 -13.23 0.88 0.45
C ARG A 197 -13.62 -0.29 1.35
N VAL A 198 -14.89 -0.35 1.73
CA VAL A 198 -15.48 -1.46 2.48
C VAL A 198 -16.79 -1.85 1.81
N ARG A 199 -16.99 -3.13 1.58
CA ARG A 199 -18.23 -3.67 1.02
C ARG A 199 -18.78 -4.76 1.90
N ASP A 200 -20.10 -4.88 1.92
CA ASP A 200 -20.80 -6.05 2.43
C ASP A 200 -20.58 -7.20 1.44
N ALA A 201 -19.88 -8.23 1.90
CA ALA A 201 -19.52 -9.38 1.08
C ALA A 201 -20.74 -10.30 0.82
N ASP A 202 -21.65 -10.40 1.79
CA ASP A 202 -22.78 -11.32 1.74
C ASP A 202 -23.86 -10.81 0.77
N ASN A 203 -24.14 -9.51 0.80
CA ASN A 203 -25.14 -8.89 -0.06
C ASN A 203 -24.56 -8.31 -1.37
N GLY A 204 -23.23 -8.32 -1.52
CA GLY A 204 -22.54 -7.64 -2.63
C GLY A 204 -22.79 -6.14 -2.66
N TYR A 205 -23.21 -5.57 -1.53
CA TYR A 205 -23.65 -4.19 -1.40
C TYR A 205 -22.49 -3.27 -1.02
N GLU A 206 -22.52 -2.04 -1.52
CA GLU A 206 -21.59 -0.98 -1.17
C GLU A 206 -22.39 0.28 -0.92
N GLN A 207 -22.20 0.89 0.24
CA GLN A 207 -22.82 2.18 0.52
C GLN A 207 -22.36 3.22 -0.52
N PRO A 208 -23.27 4.01 -1.12
CA PRO A 208 -23.01 4.80 -2.32
C PRO A 208 -22.21 6.10 -2.06
N ILE A 209 -21.18 6.05 -1.21
CA ILE A 209 -20.31 7.20 -0.90
C ILE A 209 -19.45 7.67 -2.09
N TYR A 210 -19.39 6.85 -3.14
CA TYR A 210 -18.70 7.14 -4.40
C TYR A 210 -19.64 7.60 -5.52
N ASP A 211 -20.95 7.48 -5.34
CA ASP A 211 -21.92 7.84 -6.37
C ASP A 211 -22.17 9.36 -6.34
N ALA A 212 -21.56 10.06 -7.29
CA ALA A 212 -21.71 11.50 -7.43
C ALA A 212 -23.17 11.92 -7.65
N GLY A 213 -23.97 11.11 -8.37
CA GLY A 213 -25.37 11.40 -8.61
C GLY A 213 -26.21 11.32 -7.34
N VAL A 214 -25.97 10.31 -6.49
CA VAL A 214 -26.60 10.19 -5.16
C VAL A 214 -26.21 11.37 -4.27
N ILE A 215 -24.92 11.70 -4.21
CA ILE A 215 -24.42 12.82 -3.39
C ILE A 215 -25.04 14.15 -3.83
N THR A 216 -25.05 14.46 -5.14
CA THR A 216 -25.62 15.72 -5.64
C THR A 216 -27.13 15.84 -5.34
N ARG A 217 -27.87 14.72 -5.37
CA ARG A 217 -29.30 14.74 -4.98
C ARG A 217 -29.46 15.03 -3.49
N ALA A 218 -28.64 14.42 -2.64
CA ALA A 218 -28.68 14.68 -1.20
C ALA A 218 -28.26 16.11 -0.86
N GLU A 219 -27.26 16.67 -1.55
CA GLU A 219 -26.87 18.08 -1.40
C GLU A 219 -28.03 19.03 -1.76
N ALA A 220 -28.69 18.79 -2.89
CA ALA A 220 -29.83 19.59 -3.33
C ALA A 220 -31.00 19.50 -2.33
N TRP A 221 -31.28 18.31 -1.79
CA TRP A 221 -32.29 18.11 -0.75
C TRP A 221 -31.93 18.84 0.55
N SER A 222 -30.72 18.63 1.06
CA SER A 222 -30.18 19.27 2.26
C SER A 222 -30.27 20.80 2.15
N ALA A 223 -29.88 21.38 1.02
CA ALA A 223 -29.97 22.82 0.78
C ALA A 223 -31.42 23.35 0.80
N LYS A 224 -32.37 22.56 0.27
CA LYS A 224 -33.80 22.88 0.28
C LYS A 224 -34.38 22.92 1.70
N ILE A 225 -33.96 21.99 2.58
CA ILE A 225 -34.52 21.87 3.94
C ILE A 225 -33.73 22.63 5.00
N ALA A 226 -32.46 22.97 4.76
CA ALA A 226 -31.60 23.69 5.71
C ALA A 226 -32.24 24.94 6.37
N PRO A 227 -33.02 25.78 5.65
CA PRO A 227 -33.70 26.92 6.28
C PRO A 227 -34.73 26.53 7.36
N ALA A 228 -35.29 25.32 7.31
CA ALA A 228 -36.23 24.83 8.33
C ALA A 228 -35.52 24.51 9.66
N TYR A 229 -34.31 23.95 9.59
CA TYR A 229 -33.51 23.59 10.78
C TYR A 229 -32.86 24.80 11.47
N LYS A 230 -32.63 25.90 10.75
CA LYS A 230 -32.00 27.12 11.30
C LYS A 230 -32.96 28.06 12.03
N LYS A 231 -34.26 27.74 12.04
CA LYS A 231 -35.31 28.56 12.68
C LYS A 231 -35.57 28.21 14.14
N HIS A 232 -34.84 27.21 14.66
CA HIS A 232 -34.88 26.73 16.04
C HIS A 232 -33.49 26.86 16.66
#